data_AF-A0A7V9TGX5-F1
#
_entry.id   AF-A0A7V9TGX5-F1
#
_cell.length_a   1.000
_cell.length_b   1.000
_cell.length_c   1.000
_cell.angle_alpha   90.00
_cell.angle_beta   90.00
_cell.angle_gamma   90.00
#
_symmetry.space_group_name_H-M   'P 1'
#
loop_
_entity.id
_entity.type
_entity.pdbx_description
1 polymer ?
#
loop_
_entity_poly.entity_id
_entity_poly.type
_entity_poly.pdbx_seq_one_letter_code
_entity_poly.pdbx_strand_id
1 'polypeptide(L)'
;IFSCVDLETLQATDGAFRFTASEGSRAVGTYELSGEWIEPGVLAVEGPFTIRAGTRRLRSATGGGMVTGQINFVTGEGVLIFDGEVSRP
;
A
#
# COMPACT_ATOMS: atom_id res chain seq x y z
N ILE A 1 -1.18 13.82 2.69
CA ILE A 1 0.09 14.17 2.01
C ILE A 1 0.98 12.95 2.10
N PHE A 2 1.18 12.24 0.98
CA PHE A 2 1.97 11.02 0.88
C PHE A 2 3.44 11.35 1.13
N SER A 3 3.90 11.31 2.39
CA SER A 3 5.29 11.64 2.75
C SER A 3 6.27 10.51 2.50
N CYS A 4 5.86 9.45 1.81
CA CYS A 4 6.67 8.24 1.62
C CYS A 4 7.16 8.06 0.18
N VAL A 5 6.77 8.91 -0.79
CA VAL A 5 7.26 8.80 -2.18
C VAL A 5 8.37 9.82 -2.39
N ASP A 6 9.57 9.34 -2.67
CA ASP A 6 10.67 10.15 -3.18
C ASP A 6 10.46 10.40 -4.68
N LEU A 7 10.26 11.67 -5.06
CA LEU A 7 9.99 12.06 -6.43
C LEU A 7 11.25 12.11 -7.32
N GLU A 8 12.44 12.09 -6.74
CA GLU A 8 13.70 12.01 -7.49
C GLU A 8 13.98 10.58 -7.92
N THR A 9 13.73 9.61 -7.02
CA THR A 9 13.97 8.19 -7.28
C THR A 9 12.72 7.43 -7.73
N LEU A 10 11.54 8.04 -7.59
CA LEU A 10 10.23 7.43 -7.80
C LEU A 10 10.00 6.19 -6.94
N GLN A 11 10.63 6.16 -5.76
CA GLN A 11 10.50 5.05 -4.82
C GLN A 11 9.67 5.46 -3.62
N ALA A 12 8.87 4.53 -3.14
CA ALA A 12 8.24 4.63 -1.85
C ALA A 12 8.73 3.50 -0.94
N THR A 13 9.73 3.80 -0.14
CA THR A 13 10.27 2.86 0.85
C THR A 13 9.56 3.06 2.19
N ASP A 14 9.29 1.96 2.89
CA ASP A 14 8.68 1.95 4.24
C ASP A 14 7.27 2.55 4.35
N GLY A 15 6.50 2.54 3.26
CA GLY A 15 5.10 2.92 3.31
C GLY A 15 4.31 1.99 4.24
N ALA A 16 3.35 2.53 4.99
CA ALA A 16 2.52 1.76 5.91
C ALA A 16 1.04 1.87 5.53
N PHE A 17 0.31 0.76 5.64
CA PHE A 17 -1.13 0.74 5.42
C PHE A 17 -1.87 0.24 6.65
N ARG A 18 -3.12 0.68 6.79
CA ARG A 18 -4.08 0.17 7.75
C ARG A 18 -5.41 -0.06 7.07
N PHE A 19 -5.83 -1.32 7.00
CA PHE A 19 -7.18 -1.68 6.59
C PHE A 19 -8.06 -1.89 7.82
N THR A 20 -9.29 -1.37 7.80
CA THR A 20 -10.30 -1.64 8.83
C THR A 20 -11.55 -2.21 8.13
N ALA A 21 -11.86 -3.47 8.43
CA ALA A 21 -13.08 -4.11 7.96
C ALA A 21 -14.32 -3.46 8.57
N SER A 22 -15.48 -3.59 7.93
CA SER A 22 -16.75 -3.03 8.40
C SER A 22 -17.16 -3.51 9.81
N GLU A 23 -16.79 -4.73 10.20
CA GLU A 23 -17.00 -5.26 11.55
C GLU A 23 -15.99 -4.74 12.60
N GLY A 24 -14.91 -4.10 12.14
CA GLY A 24 -13.88 -3.45 12.94
C GLY A 24 -12.60 -4.24 13.20
N SER A 25 -12.43 -5.44 12.64
CA SER A 25 -11.10 -6.06 12.49
C SER A 25 -10.17 -5.14 11.71
N ARG A 26 -8.91 -5.12 12.10
CA ARG A 26 -7.86 -4.32 11.45
C ARG A 26 -6.72 -5.19 11.01
N ALA A 27 -6.12 -4.86 9.87
CA ALA A 27 -4.82 -5.33 9.43
C ALA A 27 -3.89 -4.13 9.24
N VAL A 28 -2.64 -4.29 9.64
CA VAL A 28 -1.57 -3.32 9.42
C VAL A 28 -0.39 -3.98 8.73
N GLY A 29 0.25 -3.25 7.85
CA GLY A 29 1.37 -3.76 7.08
C GLY A 29 2.23 -2.66 6.49
N THR A 30 3.27 -3.09 5.79
CA THR A 30 4.20 -2.21 5.07
C THR A 30 4.17 -2.52 3.59
N TYR A 31 4.51 -1.56 2.75
CA TYR A 31 4.71 -1.73 1.33
C TYR A 31 5.97 -1.02 0.88
N GLU A 32 6.55 -1.51 -0.21
CA GLU A 32 7.64 -0.86 -0.94
C GLU A 32 7.16 -0.69 -2.38
N LEU A 33 7.19 0.53 -2.92
CA LEU A 33 6.74 0.80 -4.29
C LEU A 33 7.87 1.38 -5.12
N SER A 34 7.90 0.98 -6.38
CA SER A 34 8.55 1.71 -7.46
C SER A 34 7.49 2.37 -8.33
N GLY A 35 7.81 3.51 -8.93
CA GLY A 35 6.91 4.20 -9.83
C GLY A 35 7.53 4.61 -11.15
N GLU A 36 6.66 4.87 -12.12
CA GLU A 36 6.97 5.40 -13.43
C GLU A 36 5.96 6.51 -13.78
N TRP A 37 6.46 7.63 -14.30
CA TRP A 37 5.60 8.70 -14.79
C TRP A 37 4.92 8.24 -16.08
N ILE A 38 3.60 8.11 -16.04
CA ILE A 38 2.80 7.73 -17.23
C ILE A 38 2.20 8.95 -17.93
N GLU A 39 1.98 10.03 -17.18
CA GLU A 39 1.55 11.34 -17.66
C GLU A 39 2.18 12.43 -16.79
N PRO A 40 2.27 13.69 -17.24
CA PRO A 40 2.75 14.78 -16.39
C PRO A 40 1.95 14.89 -15.09
N GLY A 41 2.61 14.62 -13.96
CA GLY A 41 2.00 14.65 -12.64
C GLY A 41 1.19 13.40 -12.26
N VAL A 42 1.16 12.35 -13.09
CA VAL A 42 0.55 11.06 -12.77
C VAL A 42 1.61 9.96 -12.74
N LEU A 43 1.78 9.36 -11.56
CA LEU A 43 2.75 8.29 -11.30
C LEU A 43 2.00 6.95 -11.20
N ALA A 44 2.31 6.01 -12.10
CA ALA A 44 1.96 4.61 -11.89
C ALA A 44 2.91 4.02 -10.85
N VAL A 45 2.39 3.20 -9.93
CA VAL A 45 3.18 2.58 -8.87
C VAL A 45 2.88 1.10 -8.77
N GLU A 46 3.90 0.32 -8.45
CA GLU A 46 3.79 -1.09 -8.14
C GLU A 46 4.84 -1.53 -7.12
N GLY A 47 4.56 -2.60 -6.38
CA GLY A 47 5.56 -3.24 -5.54
C GLY A 47 4.96 -4.12 -4.44
N PRO A 48 5.80 -4.81 -3.65
CA PRO A 48 5.34 -5.77 -2.67
C PRO A 48 4.73 -5.09 -1.43
N PHE A 49 3.81 -5.80 -0.78
CA PHE A 49 3.38 -5.48 0.59
C PHE A 49 3.42 -6.70 1.50
N THR A 50 3.52 -6.42 2.81
CA THR A 50 3.53 -7.42 3.88
C THR A 50 2.57 -7.02 4.98
N ILE A 51 1.71 -7.95 5.40
CA ILE A 51 0.87 -7.81 6.60
C ILE A 51 1.69 -8.23 7.81
N ARG A 52 1.81 -7.33 8.78
CA ARG A 52 2.64 -7.53 9.98
C ARG A 52 1.83 -7.80 11.24
N ALA A 53 0.58 -7.36 11.27
CA ALA A 53 -0.29 -7.60 12.40
C ALA A 53 -1.77 -7.45 12.02
N GLY A 54 -2.62 -8.06 12.83
CA GLY A 54 -4.04 -7.77 12.79
C GLY A 54 -4.72 -7.95 14.15
N THR A 55 -6.00 -7.59 14.18
CA THR A 55 -6.83 -7.59 15.39
C THR A 55 -8.11 -8.40 15.19
N ARG A 56 -8.73 -8.85 16.28
CA ARG A 56 -9.99 -9.62 16.28
C ARG A 56 -9.93 -10.84 15.37
N ARG A 57 -10.70 -10.90 14.28
CA ARG A 57 -10.75 -12.04 13.35
C ARG A 57 -9.47 -12.20 12.53
N LEU A 58 -8.67 -11.13 12.49
CA LEU A 58 -7.34 -11.05 11.87
C LEU A 58 -6.24 -11.05 12.94
N ARG A 59 -6.52 -11.48 14.18
CA ARG A 59 -5.49 -11.55 15.22
C ARG A 59 -4.34 -12.43 14.74
N SER A 60 -3.12 -11.91 14.87
CA SER A 60 -1.89 -12.56 14.41
C SER A 60 -1.83 -12.83 12.90
N ALA A 61 -2.67 -12.18 12.10
CA ALA A 61 -2.63 -12.31 10.65
C ALA A 61 -1.25 -11.92 10.11
N THR A 62 -0.76 -12.76 9.21
CA THR A 62 0.42 -12.51 8.37
C THR A 62 -0.01 -12.63 6.91
N GLY A 63 0.89 -12.31 5.98
CA GLY A 63 0.60 -12.43 4.55
C GLY A 63 1.24 -11.30 3.77
N GLY A 64 0.85 -11.19 2.53
CA GLY A 64 1.44 -10.23 1.60
C GLY A 64 0.97 -10.45 0.19
N GLY A 65 1.51 -9.65 -0.71
CA GLY A 65 1.16 -9.67 -2.12
C GLY A 65 1.72 -8.47 -2.85
N MET A 66 1.03 -8.06 -3.89
CA MET A 66 1.40 -6.93 -4.74
C MET A 66 0.44 -5.77 -4.54
N VAL A 67 1.01 -4.58 -4.55
CA VAL A 67 0.30 -3.32 -4.69
C VAL A 67 0.49 -2.86 -6.12
N THR A 68 -0.58 -2.39 -6.75
CA THR A 68 -0.53 -1.64 -8.01
C THR A 68 -1.42 -0.40 -7.89
N GLY A 69 -1.14 0.64 -8.66
CA GLY A 69 -2.00 1.81 -8.62
C GLY A 69 -1.45 3.03 -9.33
N GLN A 70 -2.13 4.15 -9.10
CA GLN A 70 -1.78 5.44 -9.66
C GLN A 70 -1.94 6.54 -8.62
N ILE A 71 -1.03 7.52 -8.67
CA ILE A 71 -1.05 8.71 -7.83
C ILE A 71 -1.02 9.94 -8.75
N ASN A 72 -2.05 10.76 -8.67
CA ASN A 72 -2.14 12.03 -9.37
C ASN A 72 -1.71 13.16 -8.42
N PHE A 73 -0.52 13.71 -8.64
CA PHE A 73 0.04 14.80 -7.83
C PHE A 73 -0.60 16.16 -8.15
N VAL A 74 -1.28 16.29 -9.29
CA VAL A 74 -2.01 17.52 -9.66
C VAL A 74 -3.30 17.65 -8.87
N THR A 75 -4.07 16.56 -8.74
CA THR A 75 -5.33 16.53 -7.99
C THR A 75 -5.15 16.14 -6.52
N GLY A 76 -4.03 15.49 -6.19
CA GLY A 76 -3.78 14.90 -4.87
C GLY A 76 -4.51 13.57 -4.64
N GLU A 77 -5.12 12.99 -5.67
CA GLU A 77 -5.83 11.71 -5.61
C GLU A 77 -4.88 10.54 -5.83
N GLY A 78 -5.19 9.40 -5.22
CA GLY A 78 -4.44 8.17 -5.43
C GLY A 78 -5.34 6.95 -5.27
N VAL A 79 -5.19 5.99 -6.18
CA VAL A 79 -5.88 4.70 -6.15
C VAL A 79 -4.83 3.62 -6.09
N LEU A 80 -4.81 2.89 -4.98
CA LEU A 80 -3.93 1.74 -4.77
C LEU A 80 -4.78 0.48 -4.57
N ILE A 81 -4.45 -0.57 -5.30
CA ILE A 81 -5.06 -1.90 -5.23
C ILE A 81 -4.05 -2.82 -4.58
N PHE A 82 -4.44 -3.42 -3.45
CA PHE A 82 -3.64 -4.41 -2.74
C PHE A 82 -4.23 -5.79 -3.06
N ASP A 83 -3.50 -6.60 -3.80
CA ASP A 83 -3.89 -7.97 -4.14
C ASP A 83 -2.90 -8.97 -3.52
N GLY A 84 -3.41 -9.87 -2.70
CA GLY A 84 -2.60 -10.81 -1.97
C GLY A 84 -3.39 -11.65 -0.97
N GLU A 85 -2.65 -12.45 -0.21
CA GLU A 85 -3.23 -13.41 0.73
C GLU A 85 -3.07 -12.96 2.18
N VAL A 86 -4.08 -13.29 2.98
CA VAL A 86 -4.05 -13.15 4.43
C VAL A 86 -4.03 -14.55 5.04
N SER A 87 -2.91 -14.91 5.63
CA SER A 87 -2.72 -16.18 6.31
C SER A 87 -2.96 -16.03 7.81
N ARG A 88 -3.55 -17.06 8.41
CA ARG A 88 -3.50 -17.26 9.86
C ARG A 88 -2.24 -18.08 10.18
N PRO A 89 -1.58 -17.83 11.33
CA PRO A 89 -0.49 -18.69 11.77
C PRO A 89 -0.98 -20.12 12.03
#